data_AF-A0A7S2RX41-F1
#
_entry.id   AF-A0A7S2RX41-F1
#
_cell.length_a   1.000
_cell.length_b   1.000
_cell.length_c   1.000
_cell.angle_alpha   90.00
_cell.angle_beta   90.00
_cell.angle_gamma   90.00
#
_symmetry.space_group_name_H-M   'P 1'
#
loop_
_entity.id
_entity.type
_entity.pdbx_description
1 polymer ?
#
loop_
_entity_poly.entity_id
_entity_poly.type
_entity_poly.pdbx_seq_one_letter_code
_entity_poly.pdbx_strand_id
1 'polypeptide(L)'
;AELKSSVTSNKDNVPELKYKRPNLLGILPYLLMHSEDEEKIEDPAFQNWIDEERTSRNEKITQSRLTRQSGRGPGLRLSMISKVPSQMDLQEHRLIFIELLRSAYHAQIDKGHLDPRNAEFSVYLLFTSLEYAAEDVRNNEKLDDWERMRRIKRSYDFSSMKMSCIGKLSKKNPLRFFEKSPQSFMKYARIQLDIISILSFIDAHLFAQEKFTDLFLDCENEIKVSQQVTLTESKTCVKKAQEKLSSFKRKDISTCVNHYFCGILLNKAARYVSKLLETGILSEKEARNIIGHIQELLTYNRTCREDYEDEVIGGQLSL
;
A
#
# COMPACT_ATOMS: atom_id res chain seq x y z
N ALA A 1 -2.27 0.76 -22.91
CA ALA A 1 -1.32 0.17 -23.90
C ALA A 1 0.13 0.63 -23.68
N GLU A 2 0.37 1.91 -23.41
CA GLU A 2 1.71 2.51 -23.30
C GLU A 2 2.57 1.96 -22.15
N LEU A 3 1.98 1.71 -20.97
CA LEU A 3 2.69 1.12 -19.83
C LEU A 3 3.22 -0.29 -20.13
N LYS A 4 2.41 -1.12 -20.79
CA LYS A 4 2.80 -2.48 -21.18
C LYS A 4 3.98 -2.43 -22.14
N SER A 5 3.91 -1.55 -23.15
CA SER A 5 4.98 -1.28 -24.12
C SER A 5 6.28 -0.82 -23.45
N SER A 6 6.20 0.14 -22.53
CA SER A 6 7.35 0.67 -21.80
C SER A 6 7.99 -0.36 -20.84
N VAL A 7 7.18 -1.23 -20.23
CA VAL A 7 7.68 -2.32 -19.37
C VAL A 7 8.36 -3.42 -20.19
N THR A 8 7.81 -3.80 -21.36
CA THR A 8 8.45 -4.74 -22.28
C THR A 8 9.75 -4.16 -22.86
N SER A 9 9.73 -2.91 -23.34
CA SER A 9 10.92 -2.26 -23.86
C SER A 9 12.04 -2.17 -22.83
N ASN A 10 11.71 -1.89 -21.56
CA ASN A 10 12.70 -1.89 -20.48
C ASN A 10 13.23 -3.30 -20.16
N LYS A 11 12.35 -4.32 -20.17
CA LYS A 11 12.75 -5.74 -20.01
C LYS A 11 13.73 -6.17 -21.11
N ASP A 12 13.48 -5.79 -22.36
CA ASP A 12 14.27 -6.20 -23.52
C ASP A 12 15.63 -5.49 -23.59
N ASN A 13 15.74 -4.30 -22.99
CA ASN A 13 16.96 -3.49 -22.98
C ASN A 13 17.85 -3.68 -21.74
N VAL A 14 17.43 -4.48 -20.76
CA VAL A 14 18.21 -4.76 -19.54
C VAL A 14 18.67 -6.21 -19.57
N PRO A 15 19.99 -6.50 -19.43
CA PRO A 15 20.50 -7.87 -19.36
C PRO A 15 19.74 -8.69 -18.31
N GLU A 16 19.25 -9.89 -18.66
CA GLU A 16 18.29 -10.69 -17.87
C GLU A 16 18.68 -10.83 -16.38
N LEU A 17 19.98 -10.94 -16.10
CA LEU A 17 20.53 -11.08 -14.74
C LEU A 17 20.36 -9.84 -13.84
N LYS A 18 20.06 -8.67 -14.41
CA LYS A 18 19.95 -7.39 -13.68
C LYS A 18 18.52 -6.85 -13.57
N TYR A 19 17.57 -7.41 -14.32
CA TYR A 19 16.20 -6.93 -14.28
C TYR A 19 15.46 -7.43 -13.03
N LYS A 20 15.19 -6.53 -12.08
CA LYS A 20 14.24 -6.80 -11.00
C LYS A 20 12.88 -6.22 -11.39
N ARG A 21 11.93 -7.10 -11.71
CA ARG A 21 10.55 -6.72 -12.01
C ARG A 21 9.99 -5.87 -10.86
N PRO A 22 9.48 -4.65 -11.12
CA PRO A 22 8.85 -3.88 -10.06
C PRO A 22 7.64 -4.66 -9.54
N ASN A 23 7.55 -4.83 -8.21
CA ASN A 23 6.35 -5.41 -7.61
C ASN A 23 5.21 -4.39 -7.73
N LEU A 24 4.32 -4.61 -8.70
CA LEU A 24 3.15 -3.77 -8.97
C LEU A 24 1.86 -4.38 -8.40
N LEU A 25 1.94 -5.52 -7.71
CA LEU A 25 0.76 -6.32 -7.33
C LEU A 25 -0.25 -5.53 -6.49
N GLY A 26 0.21 -4.66 -5.59
CA GLY A 26 -0.68 -3.83 -4.76
C GLY A 26 -1.31 -2.63 -5.48
N ILE A 27 -0.85 -2.27 -6.68
CA ILE A 27 -1.25 -1.05 -7.39
C ILE A 27 -1.99 -1.36 -8.69
N LEU A 28 -1.67 -2.49 -9.34
CA LEU A 28 -2.31 -2.93 -10.59
C LEU A 28 -3.84 -2.96 -10.55
N PRO A 29 -4.51 -3.45 -9.49
CA PRO A 29 -5.97 -3.44 -9.44
C PRO A 29 -6.59 -2.05 -9.60
N TYR A 30 -5.86 -1.01 -9.20
CA TYR A 30 -6.33 0.37 -9.22
C TYR A 30 -5.94 1.12 -10.51
N LEU A 31 -4.88 0.68 -11.20
CA LEU A 31 -4.46 1.24 -12.49
C LEU A 31 -5.33 0.77 -13.66
N LEU A 32 -5.94 -0.42 -13.54
CA LEU A 32 -6.75 -1.04 -14.61
C LEU A 32 -8.22 -0.62 -14.62
N MET A 33 -8.70 0.11 -13.60
CA MET A 33 -10.09 0.59 -13.56
C MET A 33 -10.40 1.75 -14.53
N HIS A 34 -9.44 2.12 -15.40
CA HIS A 34 -9.46 3.36 -16.19
C HIS A 34 -9.30 3.16 -17.71
N SER A 35 -9.52 1.96 -18.26
CA SER A 35 -9.85 1.92 -19.69
C SER A 35 -11.27 2.47 -19.85
N GLU A 36 -11.39 3.62 -20.50
CA GLU A 36 -12.63 4.41 -20.70
C GLU A 36 -13.71 3.70 -21.53
N ASP A 37 -13.55 2.42 -21.83
CA ASP A 37 -14.61 1.61 -22.39
C ASP A 37 -15.53 1.15 -21.24
N GLU A 38 -16.55 1.95 -20.95
CA GLU A 38 -17.72 1.60 -20.12
C GLU A 38 -18.58 0.49 -20.76
N GLU A 39 -17.97 -0.57 -21.30
CA GLU A 39 -18.63 -1.87 -21.22
C GLU A 39 -18.33 -2.43 -19.83
N LYS A 40 -19.30 -3.11 -19.24
CA LYS A 40 -19.01 -4.04 -18.15
C LYS A 40 -18.10 -5.12 -18.73
N ILE A 41 -16.81 -4.82 -18.82
CA ILE A 41 -15.81 -5.83 -19.04
C ILE A 41 -15.72 -6.54 -17.68
N GLU A 42 -16.64 -7.47 -17.45
CA GLU A 42 -16.29 -8.71 -16.76
C GLU A 42 -15.17 -9.31 -17.61
N ASP A 43 -13.96 -8.76 -17.51
CA ASP A 43 -12.84 -9.18 -18.31
C ASP A 43 -12.56 -10.61 -17.88
N PRO A 44 -12.94 -11.61 -18.69
CA PRO A 44 -12.70 -12.98 -18.33
C PRO A 44 -11.20 -13.15 -18.23
N ALA A 45 -10.36 -12.36 -18.90
CA ALA A 45 -8.91 -12.41 -18.74
C ALA A 45 -8.42 -11.79 -17.42
N PHE A 46 -9.06 -10.78 -16.86
CA PHE A 46 -8.71 -10.27 -15.52
C PHE A 46 -9.20 -11.21 -14.42
N GLN A 47 -10.41 -11.77 -14.57
CA GLN A 47 -10.96 -12.72 -13.63
C GLN A 47 -10.28 -14.08 -13.74
N ASN A 48 -9.99 -14.54 -14.96
CA ASN A 48 -9.11 -15.67 -15.22
C ASN A 48 -7.67 -15.37 -14.82
N TRP A 49 -7.17 -14.12 -14.81
CA TRP A 49 -5.84 -13.82 -14.27
C TRP A 49 -5.84 -13.88 -12.74
N ILE A 50 -6.86 -13.35 -12.07
CA ILE A 50 -7.05 -13.54 -10.62
C ILE A 50 -7.21 -15.04 -10.29
N ASP A 51 -7.95 -15.79 -11.11
CA ASP A 51 -8.20 -17.21 -10.93
C ASP A 51 -7.02 -18.09 -11.41
N GLU A 52 -6.20 -17.67 -12.38
CA GLU A 52 -4.91 -18.24 -12.80
C GLU A 52 -3.82 -17.99 -11.76
N GLU A 53 -3.82 -16.83 -11.11
CA GLU A 53 -2.89 -16.55 -10.01
C GLU A 53 -3.30 -17.34 -8.74
N ARG A 54 -4.61 -17.55 -8.52
CA ARG A 54 -5.14 -18.48 -7.50
C ARG A 54 -4.85 -19.94 -7.83
N THR A 55 -5.01 -20.35 -9.08
CA THR A 55 -4.74 -21.73 -9.52
C THR A 55 -3.25 -22.02 -9.62
N SER A 56 -2.39 -21.10 -10.06
CA SER A 56 -0.92 -21.26 -10.05
C SER A 56 -0.34 -21.28 -8.63
N ARG A 57 -0.93 -20.52 -7.70
CA ARG A 57 -0.64 -20.66 -6.25
C ARG A 57 -1.16 -21.99 -5.71
N ASN A 58 -2.35 -22.42 -6.09
CA ASN A 58 -2.89 -23.74 -5.72
C ASN A 58 -2.14 -24.90 -6.37
N GLU A 59 -1.56 -24.75 -7.56
CA GLU A 59 -0.77 -25.75 -8.27
C GLU A 59 0.63 -25.87 -7.66
N LYS A 60 1.22 -24.78 -7.18
CA LYS A 60 2.40 -24.84 -6.31
C LYS A 60 2.08 -25.53 -4.98
N ILE A 61 0.91 -25.29 -4.40
CA ILE A 61 0.40 -26.03 -3.23
C ILE A 61 0.17 -27.52 -3.57
N THR A 62 -0.29 -27.84 -4.78
CA THR A 62 -0.63 -29.22 -5.20
C THR A 62 0.61 -30.02 -5.63
N GLN A 63 1.61 -29.41 -6.28
CA GLN A 63 2.91 -30.02 -6.57
C GLN A 63 3.74 -30.23 -5.29
N SER A 64 3.60 -29.35 -4.29
CA SER A 64 4.14 -29.57 -2.94
C SER A 64 3.45 -30.71 -2.19
N ARG A 65 2.18 -30.98 -2.51
CA ARG A 65 1.39 -32.09 -1.95
C ARG A 65 1.65 -33.44 -2.66
N LEU A 66 1.86 -33.44 -3.97
CA LEU A 66 2.14 -34.67 -4.74
C LEU A 66 3.53 -35.25 -4.46
N THR A 67 4.49 -34.43 -4.04
CA THR A 67 5.82 -34.91 -3.61
C THR A 67 5.86 -35.41 -2.16
N ARG A 68 4.77 -35.30 -1.39
CA ARG A 68 4.74 -35.69 0.04
C ARG A 68 3.61 -36.66 0.44
N GLN A 69 2.82 -37.17 -0.50
CA GLN A 69 1.87 -38.26 -0.26
C GLN A 69 2.55 -39.64 -0.32
N SER A 70 3.46 -39.91 0.61
CA SER A 70 3.84 -41.28 0.96
C SER A 70 3.93 -41.38 2.48
N GLY A 71 2.77 -41.50 3.12
CA GLY A 71 2.66 -41.53 4.58
C GLY A 71 1.20 -41.51 5.03
N ARG A 72 0.48 -42.60 4.75
CA ARG A 72 -0.87 -42.86 5.26
C ARG A 72 -0.83 -43.10 6.77
N GLY A 73 -1.77 -42.51 7.51
CA GLY A 73 -2.22 -42.95 8.84
C GLY A 73 -3.74 -42.79 8.94
N PRO A 74 -4.48 -43.74 9.56
CA PRO A 74 -5.94 -43.78 9.52
C PRO A 74 -6.57 -42.83 10.55
N GLY A 75 -7.73 -42.28 10.19
CA GLY A 75 -8.40 -41.22 10.91
C GLY A 75 -8.90 -41.57 12.31
N LEU A 76 -9.02 -40.50 13.10
CA LEU A 76 -9.85 -40.42 14.29
C LEU A 76 -10.68 -39.15 14.19
N ARG A 77 -11.98 -39.32 13.95
CA ARG A 77 -12.99 -38.30 14.21
C ARG A 77 -13.02 -38.06 15.71
N LEU A 78 -12.58 -36.89 16.18
CA LEU A 78 -12.75 -36.48 17.57
C LEU A 78 -13.51 -35.16 17.66
N SER A 79 -14.75 -35.29 18.13
CA SER A 79 -15.58 -34.31 18.86
C SER A 79 -15.15 -32.84 18.82
N MET A 80 -16.00 -32.01 18.21
CA MET A 80 -16.06 -30.55 18.39
C MET A 80 -16.38 -30.22 19.85
N ILE A 81 -15.37 -30.20 20.72
CA ILE A 81 -15.43 -29.43 21.96
C ILE A 81 -15.06 -28.01 21.56
N SER A 82 -16.06 -27.13 21.53
CA SER A 82 -15.93 -25.68 21.50
C SER A 82 -15.07 -25.24 22.69
N LYS A 83 -13.74 -25.33 22.54
CA LYS A 83 -12.79 -24.74 23.48
C LYS A 83 -12.83 -23.25 23.21
N VAL A 84 -13.51 -22.52 24.09
CA VAL A 84 -13.33 -21.07 24.21
C VAL A 84 -11.81 -20.84 24.29
N PRO A 85 -11.21 -20.07 23.36
CA PRO A 85 -9.77 -19.85 23.39
C PRO A 85 -9.40 -19.24 24.74
N SER A 86 -8.31 -19.71 25.34
CA SER A 86 -7.85 -19.06 26.56
C SER A 86 -7.55 -17.60 26.23
N GLN A 87 -7.90 -16.72 27.16
CA GLN A 87 -7.76 -15.28 26.95
C GLN A 87 -6.29 -14.89 26.68
N MET A 88 -5.35 -15.60 27.33
CA MET A 88 -3.92 -15.46 27.09
C MET A 88 -3.53 -15.87 25.67
N ASP A 89 -4.01 -17.02 25.17
CA ASP A 89 -3.71 -17.45 23.80
C ASP A 89 -4.21 -16.44 22.76
N LEU A 90 -5.40 -15.87 22.96
CA LEU A 90 -5.95 -14.88 22.04
C LEU A 90 -5.14 -13.58 22.06
N GLN A 91 -4.73 -13.13 23.24
CA GLN A 91 -3.87 -11.97 23.41
C GLN A 91 -2.51 -12.16 22.71
N GLU A 92 -1.87 -13.30 22.89
CA GLU A 92 -0.59 -13.62 22.24
C GLU A 92 -0.71 -13.61 20.71
N HIS A 93 -1.73 -14.25 20.15
CA HIS A 93 -1.96 -14.26 18.70
C HIS A 93 -2.17 -12.84 18.14
N ARG A 94 -2.92 -11.99 18.85
CA ARG A 94 -3.10 -10.58 18.45
C ARG A 94 -1.78 -9.80 18.48
N LEU A 95 -0.92 -10.01 19.48
CA LEU A 95 0.40 -9.36 19.56
C LEU A 95 1.33 -9.83 18.44
N ILE A 96 1.34 -11.13 18.12
CA ILE A 96 2.07 -11.68 16.97
C ILE A 96 1.58 -11.03 15.67
N PHE A 97 0.27 -10.89 15.51
CA PHE A 97 -0.32 -10.25 14.33
C PHE A 97 0.11 -8.78 14.19
N ILE A 98 0.14 -8.02 15.30
CA ILE A 98 0.64 -6.64 15.32
C ILE A 98 2.10 -6.58 14.86
N GLU A 99 2.92 -7.57 15.25
CA GLU A 99 4.32 -7.58 14.84
C GLU A 99 4.49 -7.90 13.33
N LEU A 100 3.61 -8.74 12.78
CA LEU A 100 3.54 -8.93 11.32
C LEU A 100 3.14 -7.65 10.59
N LEU A 101 2.20 -6.87 11.13
CA LEU A 101 1.83 -5.56 10.57
C LEU A 101 3.01 -4.58 10.58
N ARG A 102 3.74 -4.51 11.71
CA ARG A 102 4.93 -3.66 11.82
C ARG A 102 5.99 -4.06 10.80
N SER A 103 6.26 -5.36 10.65
CA SER A 103 7.16 -5.87 9.61
C SER A 103 6.68 -5.52 8.20
N ALA A 104 5.37 -5.60 7.93
CA ALA A 104 4.79 -5.22 6.65
C ALA A 104 5.00 -3.73 6.32
N TYR A 105 4.80 -2.82 7.29
CA TYR A 105 5.06 -1.40 7.09
C TYR A 105 6.54 -1.10 6.86
N HIS A 106 7.45 -1.74 7.60
CA HIS A 106 8.89 -1.64 7.31
C HIS A 106 9.20 -2.10 5.89
N ALA A 107 8.65 -3.24 5.46
CA ALA A 107 8.84 -3.73 4.09
C ALA A 107 8.28 -2.77 3.03
N GLN A 108 7.17 -2.07 3.31
CA GLN A 108 6.64 -1.04 2.42
C GLN A 108 7.59 0.16 2.32
N ILE A 109 8.16 0.62 3.43
CA ILE A 109 9.18 1.69 3.45
C ILE A 109 10.42 1.26 2.67
N ASP A 110 10.91 0.06 2.96
CA ASP A 110 12.09 -0.51 2.32
C ASP A 110 11.90 -0.73 0.83
N LYS A 111 10.67 -0.99 0.35
CA LYS A 111 10.38 -1.08 -1.09
C LYS A 111 10.11 0.27 -1.75
N GLY A 112 10.07 1.34 -0.96
CA GLY A 112 9.73 2.70 -1.40
C GLY A 112 8.25 2.87 -1.70
N HIS A 113 7.40 1.93 -1.26
CA HIS A 113 5.95 2.05 -1.33
C HIS A 113 5.52 3.12 -0.33
N LEU A 114 5.93 3.04 0.93
CA LEU A 114 5.64 4.09 1.90
C LEU A 114 6.84 5.04 2.00
N ASP A 115 6.73 6.26 1.46
CA ASP A 115 7.83 7.25 1.51
C ASP A 115 7.73 8.11 2.78
N PRO A 116 8.62 7.94 3.77
CA PRO A 116 8.59 8.72 5.01
C PRO A 116 8.84 10.21 4.79
N ARG A 117 9.29 10.66 3.61
CA ARG A 117 9.51 12.09 3.31
C ARG A 117 8.28 12.75 2.68
N ASN A 118 7.38 11.97 2.08
CA ASN A 118 6.20 12.49 1.37
C ASN A 118 4.95 12.28 2.21
N ALA A 119 4.95 11.16 2.92
CA ALA A 119 3.88 10.69 3.76
C ALA A 119 4.44 10.47 5.17
N GLU A 120 5.30 11.39 5.65
CA GLU A 120 5.87 11.35 7.01
C GLU A 120 4.76 11.14 8.04
N PHE A 121 3.66 11.87 7.83
CA PHE A 121 2.48 11.71 8.66
C PHE A 121 1.77 10.38 8.46
N SER A 122 1.74 9.77 7.27
CA SER A 122 1.19 8.42 7.08
C SER A 122 2.02 7.37 7.82
N VAL A 123 3.35 7.45 7.74
CA VAL A 123 4.24 6.55 8.49
C VAL A 123 3.98 6.71 9.98
N TYR A 124 4.06 7.94 10.49
CA TYR A 124 3.77 8.24 11.89
C TYR A 124 2.39 7.69 12.30
N LEU A 125 1.36 7.96 11.51
CA LEU A 125 -0.01 7.57 11.77
C LEU A 125 -0.19 6.05 11.85
N LEU A 126 0.37 5.31 10.89
CA LEU A 126 0.28 3.85 10.84
C LEU A 126 1.01 3.20 12.03
N PHE A 127 2.26 3.59 12.28
CA PHE A 127 3.03 3.03 13.40
C PHE A 127 2.44 3.39 14.77
N THR A 128 2.03 4.64 14.97
CA THR A 128 1.40 5.07 16.23
C THR A 128 0.07 4.32 16.45
N SER A 129 -0.70 4.05 15.39
CA SER A 129 -1.93 3.26 15.52
C SER A 129 -1.68 1.82 15.98
N LEU A 130 -0.57 1.21 15.55
CA LEU A 130 -0.14 -0.10 16.04
C LEU A 130 0.30 -0.08 17.50
N GLU A 131 0.96 0.99 17.95
CA GLU A 131 1.36 1.14 19.35
C GLU A 131 0.14 1.18 20.27
N TYR A 132 -0.87 1.98 19.93
CA TYR A 132 -2.12 1.99 20.69
C TYR A 132 -2.86 0.65 20.61
N ALA A 133 -2.90 0.02 19.45
CA ALA A 133 -3.54 -1.30 19.32
C ALA A 133 -2.79 -2.38 20.12
N ALA A 134 -1.47 -2.30 20.25
CA ALA A 134 -0.69 -3.21 21.09
C ALA A 134 -1.04 -3.04 22.57
N GLU A 135 -1.20 -1.79 23.02
CA GLU A 135 -1.61 -1.49 24.39
C GLU A 135 -3.05 -1.96 24.67
N ASP A 136 -3.98 -1.73 23.75
CA ASP A 136 -5.35 -2.23 23.82
C ASP A 136 -5.37 -3.77 23.98
N VAL A 137 -4.59 -4.47 23.15
CA VAL A 137 -4.47 -5.93 23.20
C VAL A 137 -3.87 -6.39 24.53
N ARG A 138 -2.89 -5.68 25.09
CA ARG A 138 -2.35 -5.95 26.44
C ARG A 138 -3.42 -5.82 27.53
N ASN A 139 -4.37 -4.92 27.32
CA ASN A 139 -5.54 -4.73 28.17
C ASN A 139 -6.72 -5.65 27.81
N ASN A 140 -6.48 -6.70 27.00
CA ASN A 140 -7.45 -7.69 26.54
C ASN A 140 -8.54 -7.17 25.60
N GLU A 141 -8.36 -6.00 25.02
CA GLU A 141 -9.23 -5.50 23.96
C GLU A 141 -8.93 -6.20 22.62
N LYS A 142 -9.85 -6.03 21.67
CA LYS A 142 -9.74 -6.56 20.31
C LYS A 142 -8.73 -5.78 19.47
N LEU A 143 -8.24 -6.39 18.39
CA LEU A 143 -7.48 -5.67 17.37
C LEU A 143 -8.40 -4.67 16.61
N ASP A 144 -8.20 -3.36 16.80
CA ASP A 144 -8.94 -2.29 16.10
C ASP A 144 -8.03 -1.07 15.82
N ASP A 145 -6.85 -1.34 15.27
CA ASP A 145 -5.86 -0.34 14.87
C ASP A 145 -6.40 0.65 13.83
N TRP A 146 -7.36 0.24 12.99
CA TRP A 146 -8.09 1.14 12.10
C TRP A 146 -8.79 2.30 12.84
N GLU A 147 -9.47 2.03 13.95
CA GLU A 147 -10.15 3.10 14.70
C GLU A 147 -9.14 3.98 15.44
N ARG A 148 -8.03 3.40 15.93
CA ARG A 148 -6.92 4.17 16.51
C ARG A 148 -6.30 5.12 15.51
N MET A 149 -6.04 4.64 14.28
CA MET A 149 -5.60 5.48 13.17
C MET A 149 -6.55 6.65 12.93
N ARG A 150 -7.87 6.39 12.85
CA ARG A 150 -8.87 7.45 12.66
C ARG A 150 -8.85 8.49 13.79
N ARG A 151 -8.68 8.06 15.04
CA ARG A 151 -8.61 8.95 16.21
C ARG A 151 -7.38 9.85 16.18
N ILE A 152 -6.19 9.27 15.98
CA ILE A 152 -4.92 10.03 15.87
C ILE A 152 -5.04 11.11 14.79
N LYS A 153 -5.57 10.73 13.62
CA LYS A 153 -5.77 11.65 12.52
C LYS A 153 -6.73 12.79 12.86
N ARG A 154 -7.84 12.52 13.57
CA ARG A 154 -8.80 13.55 14.00
C ARG A 154 -8.20 14.51 15.02
N SER A 155 -7.34 14.04 15.91
CA SER A 155 -6.66 14.87 16.91
C SER A 155 -5.56 15.74 16.31
N TYR A 156 -5.10 15.45 15.10
CA TYR A 156 -4.00 16.18 14.49
C TYR A 156 -4.51 17.38 13.67
N ASP A 157 -4.09 18.58 14.05
CA ASP A 157 -4.39 19.78 13.29
C ASP A 157 -3.46 19.87 12.06
N PHE A 158 -4.02 19.53 10.91
CA PHE A 158 -3.38 19.67 9.60
C PHE A 158 -2.97 21.09 9.26
N SER A 159 -3.49 22.11 9.94
CA SER A 159 -3.09 23.52 9.76
C SER A 159 -1.62 23.75 10.12
N SER A 160 -1.03 22.85 10.92
CA SER A 160 0.38 22.90 11.32
C SER A 160 1.36 22.21 10.35
N MET A 161 0.87 21.52 9.31
CA MET A 161 1.72 20.79 8.37
C MET A 161 2.59 21.81 7.59
N LYS A 162 3.86 21.93 8.00
CA LYS A 162 4.77 22.98 7.53
C LYS A 162 4.87 22.95 6.00
N MET A 163 4.43 24.03 5.36
CA MET A 163 4.54 24.35 3.93
C MET A 163 5.99 24.52 3.42
N SER A 164 6.96 23.89 4.08
CA SER A 164 8.41 24.04 3.83
C SER A 164 8.81 23.64 2.40
N CYS A 165 7.98 22.85 1.71
CA CYS A 165 8.20 22.43 0.34
C CYS A 165 7.95 23.56 -0.68
N ILE A 166 7.09 24.54 -0.39
CA ILE A 166 6.69 25.55 -1.39
C ILE A 166 7.70 26.69 -1.50
N GLY A 167 8.39 27.03 -0.40
CA GLY A 167 9.34 28.15 -0.37
C GLY A 167 10.61 27.97 -1.23
N LYS A 168 10.95 26.73 -1.63
CA LYS A 168 12.20 26.46 -2.38
C LYS A 168 12.02 26.34 -3.91
N LEU A 169 10.83 25.98 -4.42
CA LEU A 169 10.58 25.94 -5.87
C LEU A 169 10.26 27.31 -6.46
N SER A 170 9.70 28.22 -5.67
CA SER A 170 9.35 29.57 -6.12
C SER A 170 10.55 30.37 -6.65
N LYS A 171 11.79 30.00 -6.31
CA LYS A 171 12.98 30.74 -6.75
C LYS A 171 13.44 30.43 -8.18
N LYS A 172 13.04 29.30 -8.77
CA LYS A 172 13.51 28.90 -10.12
C LYS A 172 12.44 29.01 -11.22
N ASN A 173 11.15 28.94 -10.89
CA ASN A 173 10.05 29.14 -11.85
C ASN A 173 8.78 29.67 -11.13
N PRO A 174 8.74 30.97 -10.78
CA PRO A 174 7.62 31.55 -10.02
C PRO A 174 6.29 31.53 -10.79
N LEU A 175 6.32 31.47 -12.13
CA LEU A 175 5.13 31.66 -12.97
C LEU A 175 4.21 30.43 -13.11
N ARG A 176 4.65 29.21 -12.77
CA ARG A 176 3.80 28.00 -12.88
C ARG A 176 3.19 27.51 -11.57
N PHE A 177 3.63 28.05 -10.43
CA PHE A 177 3.21 27.55 -9.11
C PHE A 177 2.17 28.42 -8.40
N PHE A 178 2.03 29.68 -8.81
CA PHE A 178 1.24 30.68 -8.08
C PHE A 178 -0.24 30.78 -8.50
N GLU A 179 -0.68 30.01 -9.48
CA GLU A 179 -2.02 30.21 -10.06
C GLU A 179 -3.16 29.56 -9.26
N LYS A 180 -2.87 28.67 -8.30
CA LYS A 180 -3.90 27.95 -7.52
C LYS A 180 -3.77 28.20 -6.01
N SER A 181 -4.91 28.47 -5.35
CA SER A 181 -4.96 28.88 -3.93
C SER A 181 -4.25 27.88 -2.99
N PRO A 182 -3.61 28.34 -1.90
CA PRO A 182 -3.03 27.47 -0.87
C PRO A 182 -4.05 26.47 -0.27
N GLN A 183 -5.34 26.81 -0.27
CA GLN A 183 -6.41 25.96 0.26
C GLN A 183 -6.62 24.71 -0.60
N SER A 184 -6.60 24.84 -1.94
CA SER A 184 -6.74 23.69 -2.85
C SER A 184 -5.55 22.72 -2.71
N PHE A 185 -4.34 23.23 -2.47
CA PHE A 185 -3.16 22.40 -2.17
C PHE A 185 -3.35 21.56 -0.92
N MET A 186 -3.77 22.20 0.17
CA MET A 186 -3.97 21.53 1.45
C MET A 186 -5.09 20.49 1.38
N LYS A 187 -6.15 20.77 0.62
CA LYS A 187 -7.23 19.81 0.34
C LYS A 187 -6.68 18.57 -0.38
N TYR A 188 -5.91 18.77 -1.46
CA TYR A 188 -5.30 17.67 -2.19
C TYR A 188 -4.34 16.84 -1.32
N ALA A 189 -3.42 17.51 -0.62
CA ALA A 189 -2.45 16.84 0.25
C ALA A 189 -3.14 15.99 1.33
N ARG A 190 -4.26 16.47 1.88
CA ARG A 190 -5.06 15.75 2.88
C ARG A 190 -5.75 14.52 2.27
N ILE A 191 -6.33 14.65 1.07
CA ILE A 191 -6.93 13.52 0.34
C ILE A 191 -5.87 12.48 -0.02
N GLN A 192 -4.72 12.92 -0.54
CA GLN A 192 -3.61 12.05 -0.92
C GLN A 192 -3.08 11.28 0.28
N LEU A 193 -2.85 11.96 1.40
CA LEU A 193 -2.44 11.32 2.65
C LEU A 193 -3.45 10.24 3.08
N ASP A 194 -4.75 10.53 3.00
CA ASP A 194 -5.79 9.58 3.38
C ASP A 194 -5.76 8.34 2.52
N ILE A 195 -5.75 8.51 1.21
CA ILE A 195 -5.78 7.42 0.25
C ILE A 195 -4.52 6.56 0.39
N ILE A 196 -3.33 7.17 0.48
CA ILE A 196 -2.07 6.43 0.66
C ILE A 196 -2.04 5.67 1.99
N SER A 197 -2.50 6.29 3.08
CA SER A 197 -2.55 5.62 4.39
C SER A 197 -3.49 4.43 4.36
N ILE A 198 -4.66 4.57 3.72
CA ILE A 198 -5.65 3.48 3.59
C ILE A 198 -5.11 2.34 2.73
N LEU A 199 -4.50 2.64 1.59
CA LEU A 199 -3.92 1.62 0.71
C LEU A 199 -2.79 0.85 1.42
N SER A 200 -1.90 1.58 2.11
CA SER A 200 -0.80 0.98 2.88
C SER A 200 -1.31 0.11 4.02
N PHE A 201 -2.36 0.56 4.71
CA PHE A 201 -3.06 -0.18 5.76
C PHE A 201 -3.64 -1.49 5.23
N ILE A 202 -4.40 -1.44 4.14
CA ILE A 202 -5.01 -2.63 3.52
C ILE A 202 -3.93 -3.62 3.09
N ASP A 203 -2.91 -3.17 2.36
CA ASP A 203 -1.82 -4.02 1.88
C ASP A 203 -1.07 -4.70 3.04
N ALA A 204 -0.79 -3.97 4.12
CA ALA A 204 -0.14 -4.52 5.31
C ALA A 204 -0.99 -5.59 6.01
N HIS A 205 -2.30 -5.36 6.16
CA HIS A 205 -3.20 -6.35 6.74
C HIS A 205 -3.35 -7.59 5.88
N LEU A 206 -3.45 -7.45 4.56
CA LEU A 206 -3.54 -8.60 3.66
C LEU A 206 -2.25 -9.43 3.72
N PHE A 207 -1.09 -8.76 3.72
CA PHE A 207 0.20 -9.42 3.92
C PHE A 207 0.30 -10.12 5.28
N ALA A 208 -0.09 -9.45 6.37
CA ALA A 208 -0.07 -10.03 7.71
C ALA A 208 -1.04 -11.20 7.85
N GLN A 209 -2.22 -11.15 7.23
CA GLN A 209 -3.17 -12.28 7.18
C GLN A 209 -2.56 -13.50 6.48
N GLU A 210 -1.92 -13.30 5.33
CA GLU A 210 -1.22 -14.36 4.60
C GLU A 210 -0.11 -14.97 5.48
N LYS A 211 0.77 -14.14 6.05
CA LYS A 211 1.88 -14.61 6.90
C LYS A 211 1.45 -15.23 8.20
N PHE A 212 0.41 -14.72 8.83
CA PHE A 212 -0.15 -15.32 10.01
C PHE A 212 -0.73 -16.70 9.69
N THR A 213 -1.43 -16.83 8.57
CA THR A 213 -1.97 -18.11 8.11
C THR A 213 -0.85 -19.11 7.80
N ASP A 214 0.20 -18.69 7.08
CA ASP A 214 1.38 -19.50 6.77
C ASP A 214 2.06 -20.03 8.06
N LEU A 215 2.26 -19.15 9.06
CA LEU A 215 2.96 -19.50 10.31
C LEU A 215 2.24 -20.58 11.13
N PHE A 216 0.91 -20.67 11.06
CA PHE A 216 0.13 -21.56 11.91
C PHE A 216 -0.48 -22.76 11.18
N LEU A 217 -0.53 -22.76 9.84
CA LEU A 217 -0.99 -23.92 9.07
C LEU A 217 0.00 -25.10 9.07
N ASP A 218 1.29 -24.84 9.19
CA ASP A 218 2.34 -25.87 9.12
C ASP A 218 2.38 -26.80 10.35
N CYS A 219 1.76 -26.41 11.47
CA CYS A 219 1.93 -27.10 12.76
C CYS A 219 0.85 -28.14 13.08
N GLU A 220 -0.42 -27.91 12.72
CA GLU A 220 -1.52 -28.75 13.25
C GLU A 220 -2.62 -29.11 12.22
N ASN A 221 -2.52 -28.70 10.95
CA ASN A 221 -3.57 -28.82 9.91
C ASN A 221 -4.94 -28.20 10.28
N GLU A 222 -5.10 -27.65 11.49
CA GLU A 222 -6.31 -27.00 11.99
C GLU A 222 -5.97 -25.62 12.58
N ILE A 223 -6.76 -24.61 12.19
CA ILE A 223 -6.63 -23.24 12.73
C ILE A 223 -7.30 -23.19 14.10
N LYS A 224 -6.55 -22.76 15.12
CA LYS A 224 -7.09 -22.59 16.49
C LYS A 224 -8.15 -21.48 16.52
N VAL A 225 -9.11 -21.57 17.44
CA VAL A 225 -10.19 -20.58 17.56
C VAL A 225 -9.64 -19.16 17.78
N SER A 226 -8.59 -19.01 18.60
CA SER A 226 -7.92 -17.72 18.84
C SER A 226 -7.34 -17.11 17.55
N GLN A 227 -6.68 -17.92 16.72
CA GLN A 227 -6.13 -17.50 15.43
C GLN A 227 -7.24 -17.03 14.47
N GLN A 228 -8.35 -17.79 14.42
CA GLN A 228 -9.50 -17.45 13.59
C GLN A 228 -10.15 -16.13 14.03
N VAL A 229 -10.22 -15.86 15.34
CA VAL A 229 -10.71 -14.59 15.88
C VAL A 229 -9.80 -13.44 15.44
N THR A 230 -8.48 -13.54 15.61
CA THR A 230 -7.52 -12.52 15.18
C THR A 230 -7.63 -12.22 13.67
N LEU A 231 -7.72 -13.26 12.83
CA LEU A 231 -7.92 -13.08 11.39
C LEU A 231 -9.25 -12.39 11.06
N THR A 232 -10.33 -12.70 11.79
CA THR A 232 -11.65 -12.09 11.61
C THR A 232 -11.65 -10.61 12.01
N GLU A 233 -10.95 -10.26 13.09
CA GLU A 233 -10.75 -8.87 13.52
C GLU A 233 -9.99 -8.08 12.45
N SER A 234 -8.90 -8.64 11.93
CA SER A 234 -8.14 -8.00 10.85
C SER A 234 -8.97 -7.83 9.57
N LYS A 235 -9.73 -8.85 9.15
CA LYS A 235 -10.64 -8.74 7.98
C LYS A 235 -11.69 -7.64 8.17
N THR A 236 -12.17 -7.48 9.40
CA THR A 236 -13.10 -6.40 9.76
C THR A 236 -12.45 -5.03 9.60
N CYS A 237 -11.20 -4.87 10.04
CA CYS A 237 -10.43 -3.63 9.85
C CYS A 237 -10.22 -3.32 8.36
N VAL A 238 -9.84 -4.32 7.56
CA VAL A 238 -9.70 -4.19 6.09
C VAL A 238 -11.02 -3.76 5.46
N LYS A 239 -12.15 -4.37 5.85
CA LYS A 239 -13.48 -4.00 5.33
C LYS A 239 -13.81 -2.53 5.63
N LYS A 240 -13.62 -2.07 6.87
CA LYS A 240 -13.83 -0.66 7.25
C LYS A 240 -12.93 0.28 6.43
N ALA A 241 -11.68 -0.12 6.18
CA ALA A 241 -10.73 0.65 5.37
C ALA A 241 -11.17 0.74 3.91
N GLN A 242 -11.62 -0.36 3.31
CA GLN A 242 -12.17 -0.42 1.95
C GLN A 242 -13.44 0.42 1.82
N GLU A 243 -14.37 0.34 2.76
CA GLU A 243 -15.57 1.19 2.80
C GLU A 243 -15.18 2.67 2.80
N LYS A 244 -14.15 3.04 3.59
CA LYS A 244 -13.65 4.41 3.60
C LYS A 244 -12.99 4.79 2.28
N LEU A 245 -12.23 3.90 1.64
CA LEU A 245 -11.63 4.14 0.33
C LEU A 245 -12.71 4.40 -0.74
N SER A 246 -13.76 3.57 -0.75
CA SER A 246 -14.90 3.70 -1.67
C SER A 246 -15.71 5.00 -1.48
N SER A 247 -15.54 5.69 -0.35
CA SER A 247 -16.17 7.00 -0.11
C SER A 247 -15.49 8.16 -0.85
N PHE A 248 -14.29 7.97 -1.39
CA PHE A 248 -13.59 9.00 -2.18
C PHE A 248 -14.04 9.00 -3.64
N LYS A 249 -13.91 10.15 -4.32
CA LYS A 249 -14.21 10.22 -5.76
C LYS A 249 -13.20 9.36 -6.51
N ARG A 250 -13.64 8.61 -7.53
CA ARG A 250 -12.76 7.76 -8.35
C ARG A 250 -11.59 8.54 -8.96
N LYS A 251 -11.84 9.78 -9.43
CA LYS A 251 -10.80 10.68 -9.95
C LYS A 251 -9.72 10.97 -8.91
N ASP A 252 -10.11 11.26 -7.66
CA ASP A 252 -9.17 11.51 -6.57
C ASP A 252 -8.28 10.29 -6.30
N ILE A 253 -8.89 9.10 -6.24
CA ILE A 253 -8.19 7.83 -6.07
C ILE A 253 -7.20 7.61 -7.21
N SER A 254 -7.64 7.76 -8.45
CA SER A 254 -6.81 7.60 -9.65
C SER A 254 -5.59 8.51 -9.62
N THR A 255 -5.80 9.82 -9.44
CA THR A 255 -4.72 10.80 -9.41
C THR A 255 -3.75 10.53 -8.27
N CYS A 256 -4.26 10.22 -7.06
CA CYS A 256 -3.39 9.92 -5.93
C CYS A 256 -2.59 8.64 -6.15
N VAL A 257 -3.19 7.59 -6.72
CA VAL A 257 -2.54 6.32 -7.03
C VAL A 257 -1.50 6.50 -8.14
N ASN A 258 -1.79 7.26 -9.19
CA ASN A 258 -0.85 7.56 -10.26
C ASN A 258 0.36 8.33 -9.74
N HIS A 259 0.15 9.39 -8.96
CA HIS A 259 1.25 10.12 -8.34
C HIS A 259 2.05 9.23 -7.38
N TYR A 260 1.38 8.40 -6.59
CA TYR A 260 2.03 7.45 -5.71
C TYR A 260 2.90 6.44 -6.48
N PHE A 261 2.37 5.88 -7.58
CA PHE A 261 3.08 4.98 -8.48
C PHE A 261 4.31 5.64 -9.11
N CYS A 262 4.18 6.86 -9.64
CA CYS A 262 5.30 7.63 -10.15
C CYS A 262 6.37 7.86 -9.07
N GLY A 263 5.95 8.13 -7.83
CA GLY A 263 6.85 8.26 -6.68
C GLY A 263 7.65 6.98 -6.42
N ILE A 264 7.00 5.82 -6.48
CA ILE A 264 7.66 4.51 -6.33
C ILE A 264 8.69 4.29 -7.45
N LEU A 265 8.34 4.56 -8.71
CA LEU A 265 9.24 4.40 -9.84
C LEU A 265 10.47 5.30 -9.72
N LEU A 266 10.27 6.57 -9.37
CA LEU A 266 11.35 7.54 -9.18
C LEU A 266 12.27 7.13 -8.02
N ASN A 267 11.72 6.68 -6.89
CA ASN A 267 12.51 6.16 -5.77
C ASN A 267 13.29 4.89 -6.15
N LYS A 268 12.71 3.99 -6.94
CA LYS A 268 13.42 2.81 -7.47
C LYS A 268 14.54 3.21 -8.43
N ALA A 269 14.32 4.18 -9.31
CA ALA A 269 15.34 4.73 -10.20
C ALA A 269 16.51 5.33 -9.39
N ALA A 270 16.24 6.10 -8.34
CA ALA A 270 17.29 6.68 -7.49
C ALA A 270 18.17 5.61 -6.83
N ARG A 271 17.58 4.51 -6.34
CA ARG A 271 18.33 3.39 -5.77
C ARG A 271 19.16 2.66 -6.82
N TYR A 272 18.63 2.50 -8.03
CA TYR A 272 19.37 1.91 -9.13
C TYR A 272 20.60 2.75 -9.50
N VAL A 273 20.45 4.08 -9.58
CA VAL A 273 21.58 5.01 -9.79
C VAL A 273 22.62 4.87 -8.67
N SER A 274 22.19 4.74 -7.42
CA SER A 274 23.10 4.53 -6.28
C SER A 274 23.91 3.23 -6.44
N LYS A 275 23.29 2.14 -6.89
CA LYS A 275 23.98 0.88 -7.18
C LYS A 275 24.98 1.01 -8.35
N LEU A 276 24.63 1.76 -9.39
CA LEU A 276 25.54 2.02 -10.51
C LEU A 276 26.76 2.84 -10.09
N LEU A 277 26.58 3.77 -9.15
CA LEU A 277 27.68 4.51 -8.54
C LEU A 277 28.59 3.59 -7.70
N GLU A 278 28.01 2.77 -6.82
CA GLU A 278 28.76 1.82 -5.97
C GLU A 278 29.59 0.81 -6.79
N THR A 279 29.09 0.42 -7.96
CA THR A 279 29.79 -0.51 -8.85
C THR A 279 30.82 0.17 -9.76
N GLY A 280 30.99 1.49 -9.67
CA GLY A 280 31.91 2.26 -10.49
C GLY A 280 31.47 2.42 -11.96
N ILE A 281 30.22 2.05 -12.29
CA ILE A 281 29.68 2.20 -13.65
C ILE A 281 29.39 3.68 -13.95
N LEU A 282 28.92 4.43 -12.95
CA LEU A 282 28.70 5.87 -13.05
C LEU A 282 29.73 6.63 -12.23
N SER A 283 30.17 7.77 -12.73
CA SER A 283 30.93 8.73 -11.93
C SER A 283 30.04 9.42 -10.89
N GLU A 284 30.65 9.91 -9.81
CA GLU A 284 29.92 10.70 -8.79
C GLU A 284 29.19 11.91 -9.39
N LYS A 285 29.78 12.54 -10.41
CA LYS A 285 29.19 13.70 -11.09
C LYS A 285 27.92 13.34 -11.85
N GLU A 286 27.94 12.24 -12.60
CA GLU A 286 26.77 11.75 -13.34
C GLU A 286 25.67 11.29 -12.40
N ALA A 287 26.02 10.50 -11.38
CA ALA A 287 25.06 10.04 -10.38
C ALA A 287 24.38 11.21 -9.66
N ARG A 288 25.16 12.24 -9.28
CA ARG A 288 24.62 13.47 -8.65
C ARG A 288 23.65 14.20 -9.57
N ASN A 289 23.95 14.32 -10.86
CA ASN A 289 23.07 14.99 -11.81
C ASN A 289 21.74 14.23 -11.99
N ILE A 290 21.80 12.92 -12.18
CA ILE A 290 20.61 12.08 -12.34
C ILE A 290 19.75 12.10 -11.07
N ILE A 291 20.36 11.97 -9.89
CA ILE A 291 19.65 12.05 -8.60
C ILE A 291 18.99 13.44 -8.44
N GLY A 292 19.70 14.51 -8.80
CA GLY A 292 19.15 15.87 -8.80
C GLY A 292 17.89 15.96 -9.65
N HIS A 293 17.91 15.44 -10.88
CA HIS A 293 16.74 15.42 -11.75
C HIS A 293 15.59 14.56 -11.20
N ILE A 294 15.89 13.40 -10.62
CA ILE A 294 14.86 12.57 -9.95
C ILE A 294 14.22 13.32 -8.77
N GLN A 295 14.99 14.08 -8.00
CA GLN A 295 14.46 14.91 -6.91
C GLN A 295 13.53 16.01 -7.44
N GLU A 296 13.86 16.63 -8.56
CA GLU A 296 12.99 17.60 -9.24
C GLU A 296 11.68 16.95 -9.68
N LEU A 297 11.73 15.76 -10.29
CA LEU A 297 10.53 15.01 -10.70
C LEU A 297 9.68 14.56 -9.51
N LEU A 298 10.30 14.09 -8.41
CA LEU A 298 9.60 13.74 -7.17
C LEU A 298 8.89 14.95 -6.59
N THR A 299 9.54 16.10 -6.63
CA THR A 299 8.96 17.36 -6.16
C THR A 299 7.80 17.78 -7.04
N TYR A 300 7.97 17.74 -8.36
CA TYR A 300 6.93 18.03 -9.33
C TYR A 300 5.71 17.12 -9.12
N ASN A 301 5.91 15.81 -9.01
CA ASN A 301 4.86 14.83 -8.76
C ASN A 301 4.04 15.09 -7.48
N ARG A 302 4.67 15.62 -6.41
CA ARG A 302 3.95 16.03 -5.18
C ARG A 302 3.08 17.26 -5.36
N THR A 303 3.45 18.10 -6.31
CA THR A 303 2.84 19.40 -6.56
C THR A 303 2.00 19.44 -7.81
N CYS A 304 2.02 18.37 -8.60
CA CYS A 304 1.28 18.23 -9.83
C CYS A 304 -0.20 18.23 -9.48
N ARG A 305 -0.94 19.15 -10.09
CA ARG A 305 -2.39 19.29 -9.93
C ARG A 305 -2.98 19.20 -11.31
N GLU A 306 -3.03 18.00 -11.89
CA GLU A 306 -3.97 17.74 -12.98
C GLU A 306 -5.38 18.06 -12.46
N ASP A 307 -5.87 19.23 -12.87
CA ASP A 307 -7.27 19.64 -12.91
C ASP A 307 -8.18 19.08 -11.80
N TYR A 308 -7.81 19.39 -10.55
CA TYR A 308 -8.82 19.81 -9.59
C TYR A 308 -9.38 21.14 -10.08
N GLU A 309 -10.17 21.11 -11.15
CA GLU A 309 -11.19 22.11 -11.35
C GLU A 309 -12.12 21.95 -10.14
N ASP A 310 -12.06 22.91 -9.23
CA ASP A 310 -13.21 23.15 -8.39
C ASP A 310 -14.35 23.36 -9.39
N GLU A 311 -15.39 22.52 -9.35
CA GLU A 311 -16.68 22.89 -9.92
C GLU A 311 -16.98 24.26 -9.33
N VAL A 312 -16.73 25.30 -10.12
CA VAL A 312 -17.15 26.66 -9.82
C VAL A 312 -18.65 26.54 -9.77
N ILE A 313 -19.18 26.40 -8.56
CA ILE A 313 -20.61 26.47 -8.29
C ILE A 313 -21.09 27.72 -9.01
N GLY A 314 -21.95 27.51 -10.01
CA GLY A 314 -22.54 28.56 -10.81
C GLY A 314 -23.18 29.60 -9.91
N GLY A 315 -22.44 30.66 -9.63
CA GLY A 315 -22.99 31.91 -9.16
C GLY A 315 -23.73 32.52 -10.34
N GLN A 316 -25.05 32.27 -10.38
CA GLN A 316 -25.97 33.11 -11.12
C GLN A 316 -25.72 34.57 -10.72
N LEU A 317 -25.03 35.31 -11.58
CA LEU A 317 -25.25 36.74 -11.70
C LEU A 317 -26.47 36.90 -12.60
N SER A 318 -27.65 36.77 -12.00
CA SER A 318 -28.86 37.39 -12.55
C SER A 318 -28.76 38.89 -12.27
N LEU A 319 -28.55 39.65 -13.34
CA LEU A 319 -28.87 41.08 -13.40
C LEU A 319 -30.38 41.28 -13.43
#